data_AF-A0A7V9MEP2-F1
#
_entry.id   AF-A0A7V9MEP2-F1
#
_cell.length_a   1.000
_cell.length_b   1.000
_cell.length_c   1.000
_cell.angle_alpha   90.00
_cell.angle_beta   90.00
_cell.angle_gamma   90.00
#
_symmetry.space_group_name_H-M   'P 1'
#
loop_
_entity.id
_entity.type
_entity.pdbx_description
1 polymer ?
#
loop_
_entity_poly.entity_id
_entity_poly.type
_entity_poly.pdbx_seq_one_letter_code
_entity_poly.pdbx_strand_id
1 'polypeptide(L)'
;MPRHDEARDWWGATLTHAPLVGLPWTTALAFLRISTHPRALERPLEIADAWRVVADWLGRPNVRCPVPTERHPAILGDLIARARPSANHTTDAHLAALAIEWGLELLSADGDFARYPGLRWRNPLSGA
;
A
#
# COMPACT_ATOMS: atom_id res chain seq x y z
N MET A 1 14.13 2.43 12.63
CA MET A 1 12.69 2.14 12.48
C MET A 1 12.43 0.74 12.97
N PRO A 2 11.50 0.51 13.92
CA PRO A 2 11.12 -0.83 14.34
C PRO A 2 10.69 -1.66 13.13
N ARG A 3 11.12 -2.93 13.05
CA ARG A 3 10.76 -3.90 12.01
C ARG A 3 11.17 -3.56 10.58
N HIS A 4 12.08 -2.60 10.39
CA HIS A 4 12.57 -2.23 9.06
C HIS A 4 13.16 -3.41 8.29
N ASP A 5 14.02 -4.21 8.94
CA ASP A 5 14.67 -5.35 8.31
C ASP A 5 13.66 -6.41 7.88
N GLU A 6 12.71 -6.77 8.74
CA GLU A 6 11.62 -7.69 8.41
C GLU A 6 10.79 -7.21 7.20
N ALA A 7 10.45 -5.92 7.17
CA ALA A 7 9.67 -5.34 6.07
C ALA A 7 10.47 -5.30 4.76
N ARG A 8 11.77 -4.95 4.83
CA ARG A 8 12.68 -4.94 3.67
C ARG A 8 12.81 -6.34 3.08
N ASP A 9 13.04 -7.33 3.92
CA ASP A 9 13.27 -8.71 3.50
C ASP A 9 11.98 -9.32 2.91
N TRP A 10 10.83 -9.09 3.55
CA TRP A 10 9.52 -9.47 3.01
C TRP A 10 9.23 -8.82 1.65
N TRP A 11 9.49 -7.51 1.51
CA TRP A 11 9.24 -6.80 0.26
C TRP A 11 10.15 -7.29 -0.87
N GLY A 12 11.43 -7.53 -0.57
CA GLY A 12 12.38 -8.13 -1.52
C GLY A 12 11.95 -9.52 -1.98
N ALA A 13 11.52 -10.38 -1.04
CA ALA A 13 10.99 -11.71 -1.36
C ALA A 13 9.71 -11.62 -2.20
N THR A 14 8.80 -10.69 -1.87
CA THR A 14 7.54 -10.47 -2.61
C THR A 14 7.80 -10.05 -4.05
N LEU A 15 8.66 -9.05 -4.27
CA LEU A 15 9.02 -8.61 -5.61
C LEU A 15 9.69 -9.70 -6.45
N THR A 16 10.37 -10.65 -5.80
CA THR A 16 11.09 -11.74 -6.47
C THR A 16 10.18 -12.91 -6.82
N HIS A 17 9.28 -13.31 -5.92
CA HIS A 17 8.56 -14.58 -6.03
C HIS A 17 7.06 -14.43 -6.33
N ALA A 18 6.45 -13.28 -6.06
CA ALA A 18 5.03 -13.10 -6.33
C ALA A 18 4.77 -13.00 -7.86
N PRO A 19 3.76 -13.70 -8.39
CA PRO A 19 3.44 -13.65 -9.83
C PRO A 19 2.92 -12.27 -10.27
N LEU A 20 2.27 -11.53 -9.37
CA LEU A 20 1.76 -10.18 -9.58
C LEU A 20 1.83 -9.39 -8.27
N VAL A 21 2.25 -8.14 -8.35
CA VAL A 21 2.30 -7.19 -7.23
C VAL A 21 1.58 -5.90 -7.63
N GLY A 22 0.53 -5.57 -6.90
CA GLY A 22 -0.15 -4.28 -7.02
C GLY A 22 0.58 -3.21 -6.21
N LEU A 23 1.04 -2.14 -6.87
CA LEU A 23 1.66 -0.98 -6.22
C LEU A 23 0.88 0.30 -6.58
N PRO A 24 -0.18 0.65 -5.81
CA PRO A 24 -0.93 1.88 -6.03
C PRO A 24 -0.05 3.13 -5.93
N TRP A 25 -0.32 4.15 -6.75
CA TRP A 25 0.40 5.42 -6.67
C TRP A 25 0.27 6.09 -5.30
N THR A 26 -0.87 5.94 -4.63
CA THR A 26 -1.06 6.43 -3.26
C THR A 26 -0.04 5.85 -2.28
N THR A 27 0.29 4.56 -2.39
CA THR A 27 1.34 3.90 -1.59
C THR A 27 2.73 4.39 -1.98
N ALA A 28 3.04 4.48 -3.28
CA ALA A 28 4.34 4.97 -3.75
C ALA A 28 4.61 6.44 -3.34
N LEU A 29 3.60 7.31 -3.48
CA LEU A 29 3.67 8.70 -3.07
C LEU A 29 3.76 8.85 -1.54
N ALA A 30 3.09 7.98 -0.78
CA ALA A 30 3.25 7.93 0.68
C ALA A 30 4.68 7.53 1.07
N PHE A 31 5.29 6.56 0.39
CA PHE A 31 6.70 6.20 0.58
C PHE A 31 7.63 7.39 0.32
N LEU A 32 7.48 8.08 -0.83
CA LEU A 32 8.28 9.28 -1.14
C LEU A 32 8.10 10.34 -0.04
N ARG A 33 6.85 10.67 0.29
CA ARG A 33 6.53 11.66 1.32
C ARG A 33 7.15 11.33 2.67
N ILE A 34 7.15 10.07 3.10
CA ILE A 34 7.69 9.68 4.41
C ILE A 34 9.21 9.60 4.37
N SER A 35 9.77 8.98 3.33
CA SER A 35 11.21 8.71 3.21
C SER A 35 12.06 9.97 3.04
N THR A 36 11.48 11.07 2.56
CA THR A 36 12.19 12.33 2.33
C THR A 36 11.86 13.41 3.35
N HIS A 37 11.04 13.12 4.37
CA HIS A 37 10.54 14.14 5.30
C HIS A 37 11.34 14.16 6.61
N PRO A 38 11.98 15.29 6.98
CA PRO A 38 12.90 15.37 8.13
C PRO A 38 12.21 15.18 9.49
N ARG A 39 10.90 15.43 9.57
CA ARG A 39 10.11 15.11 10.79
C ARG A 39 9.75 13.63 10.94
N ALA A 40 9.85 12.84 9.86
CA ALA A 40 9.47 11.43 9.87
C ALA A 40 10.67 10.49 10.05
N LEU A 41 11.86 10.92 9.60
CA LEU A 41 13.11 10.16 9.68
C LEU A 41 14.24 11.04 10.19
N GLU A 42 15.07 10.47 11.07
CA GLU A 42 16.30 11.10 11.57
C GLU A 42 17.28 11.43 10.42
N ARG A 43 17.30 10.58 9.38
CA ARG A 43 18.11 10.74 8.18
C ARG A 43 17.22 10.53 6.94
N PRO A 44 16.50 11.56 6.48
CA PRO A 44 15.67 11.45 5.28
C PRO A 44 16.54 11.21 4.04
N LEU A 45 15.98 10.52 3.05
CA LEU A 45 16.58 10.40 1.73
C LEU A 45 16.40 11.70 0.94
N GLU A 46 17.32 11.94 0.01
CA GLU A 46 17.07 12.91 -1.06
C GLU A 46 15.93 12.39 -1.96
N ILE A 47 15.11 13.31 -2.47
CA ILE A 47 13.93 12.95 -3.28
C ILE A 47 14.32 12.16 -4.54
N ALA A 48 15.50 12.43 -5.12
CA ALA A 48 16.01 11.70 -6.27
C ALA A 48 16.35 10.24 -5.93
N ASP A 49 16.93 9.98 -4.76
CA ASP A 49 17.23 8.62 -4.29
C ASP A 49 15.96 7.84 -3.95
N ALA A 50 15.01 8.49 -3.27
CA ALA A 50 13.71 7.88 -2.98
C ALA A 50 12.94 7.55 -4.28
N TRP A 51 12.99 8.43 -5.27
CA TRP A 51 12.40 8.17 -6.59
C TRP A 51 13.06 6.99 -7.30
N ARG A 52 14.39 6.87 -7.25
CA ARG A 52 15.09 5.73 -7.85
C ARG A 52 14.62 4.40 -7.27
N VAL A 53 14.40 4.34 -5.95
CA VAL A 53 13.83 3.15 -5.30
C VAL A 53 12.44 2.81 -5.84
N VAL A 54 11.56 3.81 -5.98
CA VAL A 54 10.22 3.60 -6.56
C VAL A 54 10.30 3.16 -8.02
N ALA A 55 11.16 3.78 -8.82
CA ALA A 55 11.38 3.44 -10.22
C ALA A 55 11.89 2.00 -10.37
N ASP A 56 12.79 1.55 -9.49
CA ASP A 56 13.29 0.17 -9.47
C ASP A 56 12.18 -0.84 -9.16
N TRP A 57 11.21 -0.50 -8.30
CA TRP A 57 10.03 -1.34 -8.07
C TRP A 57 9.11 -1.36 -9.29
N LEU A 58 8.81 -0.19 -9.86
CA LEU A 58 7.94 -0.07 -11.03
C LEU A 58 8.52 -0.73 -12.29
N GLY A 59 9.84 -0.82 -12.39
CA GLY A 59 10.54 -1.52 -13.48
C GLY A 59 10.47 -3.05 -13.42
N ARG A 60 9.93 -3.62 -12.33
CA ARG A 60 9.79 -5.08 -12.18
C ARG A 60 8.68 -5.61 -13.11
N PRO A 61 8.90 -6.72 -13.83
CA PRO A 61 7.93 -7.23 -14.81
C PRO A 61 6.61 -7.71 -14.18
N ASN A 62 6.61 -8.02 -12.88
CA ASN A 62 5.44 -8.45 -12.10
C ASN A 62 4.76 -7.31 -11.32
N VAL A 63 5.27 -6.07 -11.35
CA VAL A 63 4.66 -4.94 -10.66
C VAL A 63 3.69 -4.20 -11.59
N ARG A 64 2.48 -3.91 -11.10
CA ARG A 64 1.47 -3.12 -11.81
C ARG A 64 0.89 -2.07 -10.86
N CYS A 65 0.54 -0.91 -11.41
CA CYS A 65 -0.18 0.12 -10.67
C CYS A 65 -1.69 -0.06 -10.90
N PRO A 66 -2.45 -0.63 -9.94
CA PRO A 66 -3.89 -0.74 -10.09
C PRO A 66 -4.50 0.66 -10.17
N VAL A 67 -5.46 0.82 -11.08
CA VAL A 67 -6.23 2.06 -11.27
C VAL A 67 -7.69 1.82 -10.91
N PRO A 68 -8.42 2.87 -10.47
CA PRO A 68 -9.87 2.79 -10.29
C PRO A 68 -10.58 2.28 -11.55
N THR A 69 -11.50 1.35 -11.36
CA THR A 69 -12.42 0.88 -12.39
C THR A 69 -13.73 1.69 -12.35
N GLU A 70 -14.64 1.43 -13.29
CA GLU A 70 -15.99 2.02 -13.28
C GLU A 70 -16.79 1.70 -12.00
N ARG A 71 -16.42 0.62 -11.29
CA ARG A 71 -17.04 0.21 -10.02
C ARG A 71 -16.56 1.03 -8.82
N HIS A 72 -15.50 1.81 -8.97
CA HIS A 72 -14.83 2.50 -7.87
C HIS A 72 -15.73 3.44 -7.08
N PRO A 73 -16.55 4.31 -7.70
CA PRO A 73 -17.41 5.23 -6.93
C PRO A 73 -18.38 4.50 -6.00
N ALA A 74 -18.97 3.39 -6.47
CA ALA A 74 -19.90 2.59 -5.69
C ALA A 74 -19.19 1.86 -4.54
N ILE A 75 -18.08 1.17 -4.82
CA ILE A 75 -17.33 0.41 -3.81
C ILE A 75 -16.75 1.36 -2.76
N LEU A 76 -16.07 2.43 -3.19
CA LEU A 76 -15.48 3.41 -2.27
C LEU A 76 -16.54 4.09 -1.40
N GLY A 77 -17.67 4.49 -1.99
CA GLY A 77 -18.79 5.07 -1.26
C GLY A 77 -19.32 4.16 -0.16
N ASP A 78 -19.52 2.88 -0.48
CA ASP A 78 -19.96 1.86 0.48
C ASP A 78 -18.94 1.65 1.61
N LEU A 79 -17.64 1.58 1.29
CA LEU A 79 -16.59 1.41 2.29
C LEU A 79 -16.50 2.61 3.23
N ILE A 80 -16.58 3.84 2.70
CA ILE A 80 -16.55 5.07 3.50
C ILE A 80 -17.76 5.13 4.44
N ALA A 81 -18.95 4.80 3.94
CA ALA A 81 -20.17 4.81 4.74
C ALA A 81 -20.11 3.81 5.92
N ARG A 82 -19.42 2.67 5.73
CA ARG A 82 -19.36 1.58 6.72
C ARG A 82 -18.20 1.69 7.71
N ALA A 83 -17.08 2.30 7.34
CA ALA A 83 -15.83 2.29 8.13
C ALA A 83 -15.80 3.22 9.36
N ARG A 84 -16.93 3.86 9.70
CA ARG A 84 -17.06 5.08 10.54
C ARG A 84 -16.33 6.27 9.91
N PRO A 85 -17.03 7.39 9.62
CA PRO A 85 -16.45 8.51 8.89
C PRO A 85 -15.37 9.19 9.74
N SER A 86 -14.12 9.05 9.31
CA SER A 86 -13.02 9.94 9.70
C SER A 86 -12.25 10.31 8.44
N ALA A 87 -11.85 11.57 8.33
CA ALA A 87 -11.06 12.05 7.19
C ALA A 87 -9.75 11.25 7.01
N ASN A 88 -9.24 10.68 8.11
CA ASN A 88 -8.00 9.93 8.15
C ASN A 88 -8.08 8.60 7.38
N HIS A 89 -9.27 8.05 7.16
CA HIS A 89 -9.46 6.73 6.54
C HIS A 89 -9.80 6.77 5.04
N THR A 90 -9.83 7.96 4.43
CA THR A 90 -10.18 8.09 3.00
C THR A 90 -9.15 7.41 2.09
N THR A 91 -7.86 7.53 2.42
CA THR A 91 -6.77 6.86 1.69
C THR A 91 -6.84 5.35 1.86
N ASP A 92 -7.11 4.86 3.08
CA ASP A 92 -7.25 3.42 3.35
C ASP A 92 -8.46 2.83 2.64
N ALA A 93 -9.59 3.54 2.64
CA ALA A 93 -10.78 3.12 1.90
C ALA A 93 -10.53 3.05 0.40
N HIS A 94 -9.73 3.98 -0.15
CA HIS A 94 -9.32 3.95 -1.55
C HIS A 94 -8.42 2.74 -1.86
N LEU A 95 -7.43 2.44 -1.00
CA LEU A 95 -6.59 1.25 -1.14
C LEU A 95 -7.39 -0.06 -1.05
N ALA A 96 -8.34 -0.11 -0.11
CA ALA A 96 -9.26 -1.24 0.04
C ALA A 96 -10.14 -1.42 -1.21
N ALA A 97 -10.70 -0.33 -1.76
CA ALA A 97 -11.50 -0.38 -2.98
C ALA A 97 -10.69 -0.90 -4.17
N LEU A 98 -9.45 -0.40 -4.36
CA LEU A 98 -8.55 -0.91 -5.41
C LEU A 98 -8.29 -2.41 -5.26
N ALA A 99 -8.02 -2.88 -4.04
CA ALA A 99 -7.79 -4.31 -3.80
C ALA A 99 -9.03 -5.16 -4.12
N ILE A 100 -10.22 -4.69 -3.74
CA ILE A 100 -11.50 -5.38 -4.01
C ILE A 100 -11.79 -5.43 -5.51
N GLU A 101 -11.62 -4.31 -6.22
CA GLU A 101 -11.90 -4.22 -7.66
C GLU A 101 -11.03 -5.15 -8.49
N TRP A 102 -9.75 -5.22 -8.15
CA TRP A 102 -8.77 -6.04 -8.85
C TRP A 102 -8.73 -7.48 -8.32
N GLY A 103 -9.56 -7.82 -7.33
CA GLY A 103 -9.57 -9.15 -6.72
C GLY A 103 -8.22 -9.52 -6.11
N LEU A 104 -7.52 -8.57 -5.49
CA LEU A 104 -6.21 -8.74 -4.85
C LEU A 104 -6.34 -8.97 -3.34
N GLU A 105 -5.25 -9.37 -2.69
CA GLU A 105 -5.10 -9.32 -1.23
C GLU A 105 -4.28 -8.07 -0.88
N LEU A 106 -4.75 -7.27 0.07
CA LEU A 106 -4.02 -6.11 0.56
C LEU A 106 -3.04 -6.54 1.66
N LEU A 107 -1.76 -6.22 1.49
CA LEU A 107 -0.71 -6.50 2.44
C LEU A 107 -0.35 -5.22 3.20
N SER A 108 -0.67 -5.17 4.50
CA SER A 108 -0.37 -4.01 5.36
C SER A 108 -0.18 -4.45 6.80
N ALA A 109 0.77 -3.83 7.50
CA ALA A 109 0.95 -4.04 8.94
C ALA A 109 -0.12 -3.33 9.81
N ASP A 110 -0.92 -2.48 9.19
CA ASP A 110 -2.00 -1.74 9.86
C ASP A 110 -3.26 -2.61 10.00
N GLY A 111 -3.64 -2.89 11.25
CA GLY A 111 -4.83 -3.67 11.59
C GLY A 111 -6.15 -2.98 11.26
N ASP A 112 -6.13 -1.67 11.01
CA ASP A 112 -7.36 -0.93 10.72
C ASP A 112 -8.03 -1.37 9.42
N PHE A 113 -7.32 -2.03 8.49
CA PHE A 113 -7.89 -2.58 7.27
C PHE A 113 -8.93 -3.70 7.52
N ALA A 114 -8.90 -4.37 8.67
CA ALA A 114 -9.87 -5.40 9.03
C ALA A 114 -11.32 -4.87 9.09
N ARG A 115 -11.52 -3.54 9.13
CA ARG A 115 -12.84 -2.91 9.15
C ARG A 115 -13.56 -2.91 7.80
N TYR A 116 -12.86 -3.10 6.68
CA TYR A 116 -13.44 -2.95 5.34
C TYR A 116 -14.08 -4.26 4.87
N PRO A 117 -15.43 -4.32 4.76
CA PRO A 117 -16.10 -5.55 4.36
C PRO A 117 -15.73 -5.94 2.92
N GLY A 118 -15.51 -7.23 2.69
CA GLY A 118 -15.13 -7.75 1.36
C GLY A 118 -13.65 -7.58 1.00
N LEU A 119 -12.86 -6.86 1.81
CA LEU A 119 -11.41 -6.79 1.65
C LEU A 119 -10.75 -8.07 2.18
N ARG A 120 -9.90 -8.70 1.36
CA ARG A 120 -8.90 -9.65 1.86
C ARG A 120 -7.67 -8.86 2.29
N TRP A 121 -7.35 -8.92 3.56
CA TRP A 121 -6.19 -8.25 4.14
C TRP A 121 -5.36 -9.22 4.97
N ARG A 122 -4.04 -9.08 4.89
CA ARG A 122 -3.09 -9.83 5.70
C ARG A 122 -1.94 -8.93 6.12
N ASN A 123 -1.53 -9.05 7.38
CA ASN A 123 -0.29 -8.44 7.84
C ASN A 123 0.89 -9.35 7.46
N PRO A 124 1.78 -8.92 6.54
CA PRO A 124 2.89 -9.75 6.10
C PRO A 124 3.99 -9.92 7.17
N LEU A 125 3.92 -9.13 8.24
CA LEU A 125 4.91 -9.12 9.31
C LEU A 125 4.38 -9.83 10.57
N SER A 126 3.08 -10.03 10.76
CA SER A 126 2.63 -10.97 11.80
C SER A 126 3.05 -12.36 11.35
N GLY A 127 3.94 -13.01 12.13
CA GLY A 127 4.45 -14.34 11.81
C GLY A 127 3.34 -15.32 11.42
N ALA A 128 3.67 -16.27 10.54
CA ALA A 128 2.77 -17.32 10.10
C ALA A 128 2.19 -18.13 11.27
#